data_AF-A0A9D4R8T2-F1
#
_entry.id   AF-A0A9D4R8T2-F1
#
_cell.length_a   1.000
_cell.length_b   1.000
_cell.length_c   1.000
_cell.angle_alpha   90.00
_cell.angle_beta   90.00
_cell.angle_gamma   90.00
#
_symmetry.space_group_name_H-M   'P 1'
#
loop_
_entity.id
_entity.type
_entity.pdbx_description
1 polymer ?
#
loop_
_entity_poly.entity_id
_entity_poly.type
_entity_poly.pdbx_seq_one_letter_code
_entity_poly.pdbx_strand_id
1 'polypeptide(L)'
;MAAPMMSRLKVTSGKLNHFCSKKIFLRTNNHTKNTWKTLYHSLTIDTGGEQRLYLEVGKLARFADGSVVATCGDTAVLVAISGSTQQSPGAQFLPLTVDFRQKAAAAGRIPTNHLRRDLGPSDREILISRVIDRSLRAKFPDNYFCETQITCNVLSIDGVNDPDVISINGASAALAASMLPWNGPVGAVRVGYTSQQDFTINPSRRQQQQGLGSVIVTSDENENVLMLEGETKIVDYRTFINGIMEGTRNAAKIAREIGQLTSPRKRVHTLTQQDGPSKDLLQEIESIHGEKVLAVLTDSSHDKISRDTALKNARYTTLTKLQENPRPDVPPQKLHDAVSIVEKKLIRQQILDSSKRCDGRLLEEVRPISSSVGLYAPLHGSALFQRGQTQVLCSVTFDSLQASLKADPISVMTG
;
A
#
# COMPACT_ATOMS: atom_id res chain seq x y z
N MET A 1 -20.31 68.58 46.71
CA MET A 1 -21.43 68.18 47.58
C MET A 1 -21.04 66.90 48.30
N ALA A 2 -20.90 67.04 49.62
CA ALA A 2 -20.68 66.10 50.73
C ALA A 2 -20.27 64.63 50.49
N ALA A 3 -19.13 64.30 51.12
CA ALA A 3 -18.60 62.97 51.47
C ALA A 3 -19.33 62.38 52.71
N PRO A 4 -18.79 61.43 53.52
CA PRO A 4 -17.84 60.31 53.34
C PRO A 4 -18.34 58.99 54.03
N MET A 5 -17.47 57.98 54.14
CA MET A 5 -17.11 57.29 55.41
C MET A 5 -17.25 55.74 55.48
N MET A 6 -16.21 55.16 56.07
CA MET A 6 -15.89 53.77 56.39
C MET A 6 -16.99 53.00 57.16
N SER A 7 -16.98 51.67 57.08
CA SER A 7 -16.57 50.80 58.21
C SER A 7 -16.78 49.31 57.94
N ARG A 8 -15.82 48.51 58.42
CA ARG A 8 -15.96 47.07 58.67
C ARG A 8 -16.89 46.86 59.86
N LEU A 9 -17.75 45.85 59.81
CA LEU A 9 -18.27 45.16 60.99
C LEU A 9 -18.66 43.71 60.64
N LYS A 10 -17.95 42.75 61.24
CA LYS A 10 -18.36 41.36 61.43
C LYS A 10 -19.29 41.31 62.64
N VAL A 11 -20.47 40.70 62.55
CA VAL A 11 -21.21 40.01 63.64
C VAL A 11 -22.26 39.11 62.95
N THR A 12 -22.01 37.80 62.77
CA THR A 12 -22.67 36.67 63.48
C THR A 12 -24.17 36.87 63.75
N SER A 13 -25.07 36.10 63.18
CA SER A 13 -25.65 34.88 63.79
C SER A 13 -27.12 34.81 63.35
N GLY A 14 -27.70 33.62 63.29
CA GLY A 14 -29.16 33.48 63.21
C GLY A 14 -29.62 32.63 62.03
N LYS A 15 -29.65 31.31 62.25
CA LYS A 15 -30.49 30.38 61.49
C LYS A 15 -31.95 30.83 61.60
N LEU A 16 -32.68 30.86 60.48
CA LEU A 16 -34.06 30.38 60.48
C LEU A 16 -34.43 29.82 59.10
N ASN A 17 -35.05 28.66 59.18
CA ASN A 17 -35.29 27.69 58.13
C ASN A 17 -36.51 28.04 57.26
N HIS A 18 -36.63 27.25 56.19
CA HIS A 18 -37.81 26.97 55.34
C HIS A 18 -38.06 27.95 54.19
N PHE A 19 -37.73 27.53 52.96
CA PHE A 19 -38.74 26.83 52.15
C PHE A 19 -38.12 26.14 50.92
N CYS A 20 -38.64 24.93 50.64
CA CYS A 20 -38.71 24.22 49.37
C CYS A 20 -37.45 23.57 48.76
N SER A 21 -37.30 22.29 49.11
CA SER A 21 -36.55 21.28 48.37
C SER A 21 -37.13 21.03 46.97
N LYS A 22 -36.41 21.43 45.92
CA LYS A 22 -36.42 20.67 44.65
C LYS A 22 -35.20 19.78 44.65
N LYS A 23 -35.41 18.51 45.03
CA LYS A 23 -34.45 17.42 44.77
C LYS A 23 -34.29 17.33 43.27
N ILE A 24 -33.21 17.92 42.74
CA ILE A 24 -32.69 17.55 41.43
C ILE A 24 -32.20 16.11 41.58
N PHE A 25 -33.06 15.16 41.22
CA PHE A 25 -32.62 13.80 40.96
C PHE A 25 -31.64 13.87 39.81
N LEU A 26 -30.34 13.81 40.13
CA LEU A 26 -29.33 13.37 39.18
C LEU A 26 -29.74 11.96 38.75
N ARG A 27 -30.45 11.87 37.62
CA ARG A 27 -30.58 10.62 36.89
C ARG A 27 -29.17 10.19 36.57
N THR A 28 -28.66 9.23 37.33
CA THR A 28 -27.53 8.42 36.92
C THR A 28 -27.98 7.67 35.68
N ASN A 29 -27.75 8.26 34.51
CA ASN A 29 -27.82 7.54 33.25
C ASN A 29 -26.73 6.47 33.30
N ASN A 30 -27.10 5.30 33.81
CA ASN A 30 -26.40 4.04 33.66
C ASN A 30 -26.42 3.63 32.18
N HIS A 31 -25.70 4.34 31.32
CA HIS A 31 -25.35 3.90 29.97
C HIS A 31 -24.07 4.59 29.46
N THR A 32 -22.98 4.43 30.19
CA THR A 32 -21.64 4.38 29.58
C THR A 32 -21.05 3.01 29.88
N LYS A 33 -21.52 1.99 29.15
CA LYS A 33 -20.68 0.81 28.96
C LYS A 33 -19.38 1.35 28.35
N ASN A 34 -18.29 1.32 29.11
CA ASN A 34 -16.95 1.71 28.65
C ASN A 34 -16.65 0.93 27.36
N THR A 35 -16.87 1.55 26.20
CA THR A 35 -16.62 0.98 24.87
C THR A 35 -15.13 0.74 24.62
N TRP A 36 -14.27 1.28 25.48
CA TRP A 36 -12.82 1.08 25.48
C TRP A 36 -12.36 -0.23 26.12
N LYS A 37 -13.23 -1.02 26.77
CA LYS A 37 -12.80 -2.21 27.52
C LYS A 37 -12.58 -3.48 26.69
N THR A 38 -12.82 -3.44 25.39
CA THR A 38 -12.79 -4.63 24.53
C THR A 38 -12.14 -4.24 23.21
N LEU A 39 -11.03 -4.91 22.87
CA LEU A 39 -10.32 -4.98 21.57
C LEU A 39 -8.78 -5.05 21.78
N TYR A 40 -8.30 -5.40 22.98
CA TYR A 40 -6.96 -5.96 23.09
C TYR A 40 -7.02 -7.44 22.70
N HIS A 41 -6.34 -7.80 21.62
CA HIS A 41 -6.22 -9.18 21.17
C HIS A 41 -4.77 -9.41 20.77
N SER A 42 -4.24 -10.59 21.09
CA SER A 42 -2.89 -10.97 20.72
C SER A 42 -2.88 -12.30 20.00
N LEU A 43 -2.16 -12.37 18.89
CA LEU A 43 -2.02 -13.58 18.08
C LEU A 43 -0.53 -13.87 17.88
N THR A 44 -0.15 -15.13 18.04
CA THR A 44 1.20 -15.61 17.71
C THR A 44 1.12 -16.52 16.50
N ILE A 45 1.82 -16.15 15.44
CA ILE A 45 1.81 -16.84 14.16
C ILE A 45 3.18 -17.47 13.93
N ASP A 46 3.17 -18.73 13.50
CA ASP A 46 4.35 -19.39 12.97
C ASP A 46 4.52 -19.02 11.49
N THR A 47 5.62 -18.32 11.19
CA THR A 47 5.92 -17.77 9.86
C THR A 47 6.67 -18.73 8.95
N GLY A 48 7.02 -19.93 9.45
CA GLY A 48 7.88 -20.89 8.75
C GLY A 48 9.39 -20.62 8.89
N GLY A 49 9.77 -19.51 9.54
CA GLY A 49 11.15 -19.21 9.93
C GLY A 49 11.47 -19.60 11.37
N GLU A 50 12.68 -19.26 11.82
CA GLU A 50 13.14 -19.57 13.19
C GLU A 50 12.33 -18.83 14.27
N GLN A 51 11.82 -17.65 13.95
CA GLN A 51 11.11 -16.77 14.88
C GLN A 51 9.62 -16.69 14.57
N ARG A 52 8.81 -16.63 15.63
CA ARG A 52 7.37 -16.42 15.53
C ARG A 52 7.05 -14.93 15.41
N LEU A 53 5.95 -14.63 14.71
CA LEU A 53 5.40 -13.29 14.60
C LEU A 53 4.32 -13.11 15.66
N TYR A 54 4.48 -12.11 16.53
CA TYR A 54 3.51 -11.74 17.54
C TYR A 54 2.79 -10.46 17.11
N LEU A 55 1.46 -10.47 17.15
CA LEU A 55 0.61 -9.35 16.75
C LEU A 55 -0.24 -8.91 17.94
N GLU A 56 -0.02 -7.71 18.48
CA GLU A 56 -0.85 -7.11 19.53
C GLU A 56 -1.77 -6.04 18.93
N VAL A 57 -3.08 -6.31 18.88
CA VAL A 57 -4.11 -5.40 18.37
C VAL A 57 -4.58 -4.46 19.48
N GLY A 58 -4.73 -3.17 19.17
CA GLY A 58 -5.49 -2.22 20.02
C GLY A 58 -4.80 -1.75 21.31
N LYS A 59 -3.52 -2.10 21.52
CA LYS A 59 -2.70 -1.65 22.67
C LYS A 59 -2.30 -0.18 22.56
N LEU A 60 -1.79 0.23 21.40
CA LEU A 60 -1.32 1.58 21.10
C LEU A 60 -2.19 2.24 20.01
N ALA A 61 -2.09 3.56 19.86
CA ALA A 61 -2.79 4.33 18.83
C ALA A 61 -4.31 4.03 18.73
N ARG A 62 -4.99 4.02 19.88
CA ARG A 62 -6.39 3.57 20.01
C ARG A 62 -7.44 4.44 19.31
N PHE A 63 -7.04 5.63 18.85
CA PHE A 63 -7.88 6.54 18.07
C PHE A 63 -7.80 6.28 16.56
N ALA A 64 -6.85 5.47 16.10
CA ALA A 64 -6.78 5.03 14.71
C ALA A 64 -7.92 4.03 14.42
N ASP A 65 -8.34 3.93 13.16
CA ASP A 65 -9.35 2.97 12.73
C ASP A 65 -8.90 1.52 12.95
N GLY A 66 -7.59 1.27 12.79
CA GLY A 66 -6.93 -0.01 13.09
C GLY A 66 -5.50 0.22 13.59
N SER A 67 -5.07 -0.57 14.57
CA SER A 67 -3.74 -0.45 15.16
C SER A 67 -3.22 -1.80 15.66
N VAL A 68 -1.99 -2.13 15.27
CA VAL A 68 -1.29 -3.37 15.64
C VAL A 68 0.17 -3.08 15.95
N VAL A 69 0.69 -3.68 17.02
CA VAL A 69 2.13 -3.80 17.24
C VAL A 69 2.56 -5.20 16.77
N ALA A 70 3.36 -5.26 15.72
CA ALA A 70 3.89 -6.49 15.17
C ALA A 70 5.33 -6.67 15.64
N THR A 71 5.62 -7.82 16.27
CA THR A 71 6.92 -8.13 16.88
C THR A 71 7.44 -9.46 16.38
N CYS A 72 8.71 -9.51 15.99
CA CYS A 72 9.41 -10.75 15.67
C CYS A 72 10.82 -10.67 16.28
N GLY A 73 11.16 -11.63 17.16
CA GLY A 73 12.31 -11.48 18.04
C GLY A 73 12.15 -10.23 18.93
N ASP A 74 13.14 -9.34 18.90
CA ASP A 74 13.10 -8.06 19.62
C ASP A 74 12.85 -6.86 18.67
N THR A 75 12.58 -7.12 17.39
CA THR A 75 12.16 -6.10 16.42
C THR A 75 10.65 -5.90 16.46
N ALA A 76 10.19 -4.70 16.79
CA ALA A 76 8.78 -4.35 16.90
C ALA A 76 8.42 -3.12 16.04
N VAL A 77 7.28 -3.20 15.36
CA VAL A 77 6.74 -2.13 14.51
C VAL A 77 5.30 -1.82 14.91
N LEU A 78 5.01 -0.55 15.21
CA LEU A 78 3.66 -0.05 15.38
C LEU A 78 3.08 0.32 14.03
N VAL A 79 2.00 -0.34 13.65
CA VAL A 79 1.22 0.00 12.46
C VAL A 79 -0.10 0.60 12.88
N ALA A 80 -0.38 1.81 12.39
CA ALA A 80 -1.64 2.52 12.63
C ALA A 80 -2.25 2.97 11.31
N ILE A 81 -3.56 2.79 11.18
CA ILE A 81 -4.32 3.02 9.96
C ILE A 81 -5.47 3.95 10.25
N SER A 82 -5.62 4.97 9.41
CA SER A 82 -6.73 5.91 9.46
C SER A 82 -7.27 6.10 8.05
N GLY A 83 -8.58 6.02 7.89
CA GLY A 83 -9.22 6.30 6.61
C GLY A 83 -10.49 7.12 6.76
N SER A 84 -10.60 8.12 5.90
CA SER A 84 -11.73 9.04 5.87
C SER A 84 -13.06 8.28 5.73
N THR A 85 -14.09 8.77 6.43
CA THR A 85 -15.46 8.29 6.26
C THR A 85 -16.11 8.81 4.98
N GLN A 86 -15.63 9.94 4.46
CA GLN A 86 -16.15 10.59 3.27
C GLN A 86 -15.19 10.38 2.10
N GLN A 87 -15.76 10.14 0.92
CA GLN A 87 -14.99 10.13 -0.32
C GLN A 87 -14.38 11.50 -0.57
N SER A 88 -13.15 11.52 -1.06
CA SER A 88 -12.49 12.77 -1.40
C SER A 88 -13.19 13.42 -2.60
N PRO A 89 -13.59 14.70 -2.52
CA PRO A 89 -14.29 15.37 -3.62
C PRO A 89 -13.48 15.32 -4.91
N GLY A 90 -14.04 14.69 -5.95
CA GLY A 90 -13.39 14.57 -7.26
C GLY A 90 -12.26 13.54 -7.36
N ALA A 91 -12.02 12.71 -6.34
CA ALA A 91 -11.05 11.62 -6.45
C ALA A 91 -11.53 10.55 -7.43
N GLN A 92 -10.69 10.26 -8.43
CA GLN A 92 -10.92 9.23 -9.46
C GLN A 92 -10.02 8.00 -9.26
N PHE A 93 -9.26 7.97 -8.17
CA PHE A 93 -8.32 6.90 -7.84
C PHE A 93 -8.28 6.70 -6.32
N LEU A 94 -7.78 5.54 -5.89
CA LEU A 94 -7.55 5.21 -4.49
C LEU A 94 -6.43 6.10 -3.89
N PRO A 95 -6.75 7.08 -3.02
CA PRO A 95 -5.76 7.90 -2.34
C PRO A 95 -5.22 7.13 -1.13
N LEU A 96 -4.34 6.16 -1.42
CA LEU A 96 -3.63 5.37 -0.43
C LEU A 96 -2.20 5.90 -0.29
N THR A 97 -1.86 6.32 0.93
CA THR A 97 -0.53 6.74 1.34
C THR A 97 0.01 5.75 2.37
N VAL A 98 1.23 5.28 2.15
CA VAL A 98 1.91 4.37 3.07
C VAL A 98 3.23 5.02 3.48
N ASP A 99 3.42 5.18 4.78
CA ASP A 99 4.60 5.79 5.37
C ASP A 99 5.28 4.79 6.31
N PHE A 100 6.43 4.26 5.92
CA PHE A 100 7.33 3.53 6.81
C PHE A 100 8.38 4.48 7.37
N ARG A 101 8.51 4.54 8.70
CA ARG A 101 9.45 5.40 9.41
C ARG A 101 10.27 4.63 10.41
N GLN A 102 11.57 4.75 10.29
CA GLN A 102 12.54 4.11 11.16
C GLN A 102 13.28 5.18 11.98
N LYS A 103 12.91 5.30 13.25
CA LYS A 103 13.49 6.30 14.15
C LYS A 103 14.81 5.80 14.71
N ALA A 104 15.80 6.69 14.86
CA ALA A 104 17.06 6.36 15.53
C ALA A 104 16.86 5.82 16.96
N ALA A 105 15.82 6.31 17.64
CA ALA A 105 15.43 5.88 18.97
C ALA A 105 15.07 4.38 19.04
N ALA A 106 14.61 3.77 17.94
CA ALA A 106 14.31 2.35 17.89
C ALA A 106 15.56 1.46 18.09
N ALA A 107 16.73 1.99 17.75
CA ALA A 107 18.03 1.37 18.02
C ALA A 107 18.70 1.94 19.29
N GLY A 108 17.99 2.74 20.10
CA GLY A 108 18.53 3.39 21.30
C GLY A 108 19.60 4.45 21.00
N ARG A 109 19.54 5.10 19.83
CA ARG A 109 20.55 6.09 19.39
C ARG A 109 19.96 7.46 19.15
N ILE A 110 20.81 8.47 19.28
CA ILE A 110 20.52 9.85 18.85
C ILE A 110 21.05 10.01 17.42
N PRO A 111 20.29 10.61 16.48
CA PRO A 111 20.76 10.90 15.13
C PRO A 111 22.11 11.63 15.13
N THR A 112 23.00 11.23 14.21
CA THR A 112 24.37 11.76 14.13
C THR A 112 24.48 13.06 13.35
N ASN A 113 23.43 13.43 12.62
CA ASN A 113 23.36 14.67 11.84
C ASN A 113 23.40 15.94 12.71
N HIS A 114 23.67 17.07 12.07
CA HIS A 114 23.78 18.38 12.73
C HIS A 114 22.52 18.76 13.54
N LEU A 115 21.33 18.34 13.09
CA LEU A 115 20.06 18.69 13.73
C LEU A 115 19.67 17.77 14.89
N ARG A 116 20.38 16.66 15.10
CA ARG A 116 20.08 15.62 16.11
C ARG A 116 18.63 15.14 16.06
N ARG A 117 18.06 15.08 14.85
CA ARG A 117 16.65 14.70 14.59
C ARG A 117 16.58 13.78 13.37
N ASP A 118 15.61 12.88 13.37
CA ASP A 118 15.30 12.09 12.18
C ASP A 118 14.87 13.04 11.05
N LEU A 119 15.49 12.92 9.88
CA LEU A 119 15.23 13.79 8.73
C LEU A 119 14.05 13.25 7.90
N GLY A 120 13.89 13.75 6.67
CA GLY A 120 12.97 13.20 5.68
C GLY A 120 13.20 11.69 5.45
N PRO A 121 12.28 11.04 4.72
CA PRO A 121 12.39 9.60 4.47
C PRO A 121 13.64 9.28 3.66
N SER A 122 14.39 8.28 4.12
CA SER A 122 15.52 7.68 3.42
C SER A 122 15.05 6.80 2.26
N ASP A 123 15.94 6.50 1.32
CA ASP A 123 15.63 5.62 0.18
C ASP A 123 15.10 4.26 0.64
N ARG A 124 15.69 3.69 1.70
CA ARG A 124 15.21 2.43 2.28
C ARG A 124 13.79 2.55 2.84
N GLU A 125 13.48 3.62 3.57
CA GLU A 125 12.13 3.86 4.09
C GLU A 125 11.11 4.00 2.95
N ILE A 126 11.48 4.70 1.87
CA ILE A 126 10.65 4.84 0.66
C ILE A 126 10.44 3.47 -0.01
N LEU A 127 11.49 2.67 -0.16
CA LEU A 127 11.41 1.33 -0.75
C LEU A 127 10.49 0.42 0.05
N ILE A 128 10.65 0.38 1.38
CA ILE A 128 9.78 -0.42 2.26
C ILE A 128 8.32 0.07 2.17
N SER A 129 8.10 1.38 2.17
CA SER A 129 6.77 1.97 1.99
C SER A 129 6.11 1.51 0.70
N ARG A 130 6.86 1.48 -0.41
CA ARG A 130 6.40 1.01 -1.72
C ARG A 130 6.09 -0.49 -1.74
N VAL A 131 6.91 -1.30 -1.06
CA VAL A 131 6.69 -2.74 -0.93
C VAL A 131 5.39 -3.01 -0.16
N ILE A 132 5.14 -2.30 0.94
CA ILE A 132 3.89 -2.41 1.73
C ILE A 132 2.68 -1.97 0.88
N ASP A 133 2.78 -0.83 0.19
CA ASP A 133 1.71 -0.33 -0.69
C ASP A 133 1.35 -1.34 -1.79
N ARG A 134 2.35 -1.85 -2.53
CA ARG A 134 2.15 -2.84 -3.59
C ARG A 134 1.53 -4.14 -3.08
N SER A 135 1.80 -4.51 -1.84
CA SER A 135 1.26 -5.74 -1.22
C SER A 135 -0.23 -5.61 -0.86
N LEU A 136 -0.69 -4.42 -0.49
CA LEU A 136 -2.03 -4.21 0.10
C LEU A 136 -3.02 -3.56 -0.86
N ARG A 137 -2.54 -2.72 -1.80
CA ARG A 137 -3.35 -1.87 -2.68
C ARG A 137 -4.38 -2.65 -3.51
N ALA A 138 -3.99 -3.79 -4.06
CA ALA A 138 -4.86 -4.59 -4.92
C ALA A 138 -6.06 -5.23 -4.20
N LYS A 139 -6.04 -5.28 -2.86
CA LYS A 139 -7.12 -5.85 -2.04
C LYS A 139 -8.13 -4.80 -1.56
N PHE A 140 -7.95 -3.51 -1.88
CA PHE A 140 -9.03 -2.55 -1.69
C PHE A 140 -10.16 -2.80 -2.71
N PRO A 141 -11.43 -2.60 -2.33
CA PRO A 141 -12.54 -2.71 -3.26
C PRO A 141 -12.37 -1.75 -4.45
N ASP A 142 -12.88 -2.16 -5.60
CA ASP A 142 -13.02 -1.25 -6.75
C ASP A 142 -13.85 -0.03 -6.33
N ASN A 143 -13.52 1.14 -6.89
CA ASN A 143 -14.17 2.43 -6.59
C ASN A 143 -14.05 2.90 -5.13
N TYR A 144 -13.06 2.40 -4.39
CA TYR A 144 -12.74 2.93 -3.07
C TYR A 144 -11.94 4.25 -3.18
N PHE A 145 -12.62 5.39 -2.97
CA PHE A 145 -12.05 6.74 -3.11
C PHE A 145 -11.90 7.50 -1.78
N CYS A 146 -11.93 6.80 -0.65
CA CYS A 146 -11.66 7.41 0.65
C CYS A 146 -10.16 7.50 0.88
N GLU A 147 -9.69 8.66 1.33
CA GLU A 147 -8.29 8.84 1.71
C GLU A 147 -7.94 7.89 2.84
N THR A 148 -6.88 7.11 2.63
CA THR A 148 -6.41 6.09 3.58
C THR A 148 -4.92 6.25 3.79
N GLN A 149 -4.53 6.37 5.06
CA GLN A 149 -3.13 6.44 5.45
C GLN A 149 -2.76 5.23 6.31
N ILE A 150 -1.66 4.57 5.93
CA ILE A 150 -1.03 3.50 6.70
C ILE A 150 0.32 4.02 7.17
N THR A 151 0.52 4.07 8.49
CA THR A 151 1.79 4.49 9.09
C THR A 151 2.43 3.31 9.81
N CYS A 152 3.68 3.01 9.47
CA CYS A 152 4.48 1.96 10.09
C CYS A 152 5.67 2.62 10.80
N ASN A 153 5.63 2.68 12.12
CA ASN A 153 6.70 3.24 12.94
C ASN A 153 7.47 2.13 13.64
N VAL A 154 8.76 1.96 13.32
CA VAL A 154 9.63 1.00 14.02
C VAL A 154 9.84 1.48 15.45
N LEU A 155 9.48 0.63 16.43
CA LEU A 155 9.59 0.90 17.87
C LEU A 155 10.90 0.38 18.43
N SER A 156 11.31 -0.82 18.03
CA SER A 156 12.55 -1.46 18.43
C SER A 156 13.13 -2.26 17.26
N ILE A 157 14.45 -2.41 17.23
CA ILE A 157 15.15 -3.21 16.23
C ILE A 157 16.30 -3.98 16.87
N ASP A 158 16.38 -5.27 16.56
CA ASP A 158 17.32 -6.21 17.17
C ASP A 158 18.59 -6.46 16.34
N GLY A 159 18.61 -5.97 15.10
CA GLY A 159 19.72 -6.17 14.17
C GLY A 159 19.78 -7.57 13.54
N VAL A 160 18.81 -8.44 13.83
CA VAL A 160 18.71 -9.82 13.33
C VAL A 160 17.57 -9.96 12.33
N ASN A 161 16.38 -9.43 12.69
CA ASN A 161 15.15 -9.53 11.93
C ASN A 161 14.89 -8.24 11.14
N ASP A 162 14.54 -8.37 9.87
CA ASP A 162 14.21 -7.21 9.05
C ASP A 162 12.79 -6.70 9.30
N PRO A 163 12.59 -5.37 9.47
CA PRO A 163 11.29 -4.81 9.78
C PRO A 163 10.33 -4.81 8.58
N ASP A 164 10.79 -5.06 7.35
CA ASP A 164 9.94 -4.97 6.15
C ASP A 164 8.81 -6.01 6.14
N VAL A 165 9.13 -7.30 6.22
CA VAL A 165 8.13 -8.39 6.27
C VAL A 165 7.22 -8.24 7.49
N ILE A 166 7.79 -7.83 8.64
CA ILE A 166 7.03 -7.57 9.87
C ILE A 166 6.01 -6.44 9.64
N SER A 167 6.41 -5.38 8.93
CA SER A 167 5.55 -4.24 8.63
C SER A 167 4.43 -4.60 7.66
N ILE A 168 4.69 -5.43 6.65
CA ILE A 168 3.64 -5.87 5.72
C ILE A 168 2.59 -6.70 6.46
N ASN A 169 3.02 -7.67 7.26
CA ASN A 169 2.10 -8.50 8.06
C ASN A 169 1.37 -7.68 9.13
N GLY A 170 2.05 -6.74 9.78
CA GLY A 170 1.44 -5.82 10.74
C GLY A 170 0.40 -4.88 10.10
N ALA A 171 0.67 -4.37 8.90
CA ALA A 171 -0.27 -3.54 8.15
C ALA A 171 -1.49 -4.33 7.67
N SER A 172 -1.28 -5.57 7.21
CA SER A 172 -2.36 -6.50 6.89
C SER A 172 -3.25 -6.77 8.11
N ALA A 173 -2.64 -7.05 9.27
CA ALA A 173 -3.37 -7.27 10.51
C ALA A 173 -4.13 -6.02 10.99
N ALA A 174 -3.51 -4.84 10.88
CA ALA A 174 -4.15 -3.58 11.22
C ALA A 174 -5.34 -3.27 10.28
N LEU A 175 -5.22 -3.56 8.97
CA LEU A 175 -6.34 -3.41 8.03
C LEU A 175 -7.46 -4.42 8.31
N ALA A 176 -7.12 -5.66 8.63
CA ALA A 176 -8.09 -6.70 8.98
C ALA A 176 -8.88 -6.32 10.25
N ALA A 177 -8.19 -5.81 11.28
CA ALA A 177 -8.79 -5.34 12.53
C ALA A 177 -9.49 -3.97 12.39
N SER A 178 -9.21 -3.22 11.32
CA SER A 178 -9.80 -1.90 11.13
C SER A 178 -11.28 -1.94 10.74
N MET A 179 -11.93 -0.78 10.83
CA MET A 179 -13.27 -0.58 10.28
C MET A 179 -13.26 -0.30 8.76
N LEU A 180 -12.12 -0.34 8.07
CA LEU A 180 -12.05 -0.03 6.64
C LEU A 180 -12.50 -1.21 5.78
N PRO A 181 -13.18 -0.96 4.65
CA PRO A 181 -13.52 -2.00 3.71
C PRO A 181 -12.27 -2.44 2.95
N TRP A 182 -11.87 -3.70 3.16
CA TRP A 182 -10.66 -4.26 2.57
C TRP A 182 -10.83 -5.77 2.43
N ASN A 183 -10.52 -6.30 1.24
CA ASN A 183 -10.71 -7.69 0.81
C ASN A 183 -9.47 -8.57 1.06
N GLY A 184 -8.59 -8.15 1.98
CA GLY A 184 -7.55 -9.02 2.52
C GLY A 184 -8.12 -10.08 3.48
N PRO A 185 -7.29 -10.82 4.22
CA PRO A 185 -5.91 -10.50 4.59
C PRO A 185 -4.84 -10.89 3.55
N VAL A 186 -3.65 -10.32 3.72
CA VAL A 186 -2.43 -10.64 2.96
C VAL A 186 -1.34 -11.10 3.94
N GLY A 187 -0.58 -12.12 3.58
CA GLY A 187 0.60 -12.54 4.31
C GLY A 187 1.87 -12.26 3.50
N ALA A 188 2.97 -12.12 4.20
CA ALA A 188 4.28 -11.87 3.61
C ALA A 188 5.36 -12.72 4.29
N VAL A 189 6.29 -13.23 3.49
CA VAL A 189 7.52 -13.88 3.94
C VAL A 189 8.69 -13.47 3.07
N ARG A 190 9.91 -13.61 3.58
CA ARG A 190 11.15 -13.49 2.80
C ARG A 190 11.70 -14.88 2.53
N VAL A 191 11.97 -15.19 1.28
CA VAL A 191 12.65 -16.43 0.86
C VAL A 191 14.11 -16.09 0.60
N GLY A 192 15.03 -16.61 1.42
CA GLY A 192 16.47 -16.52 1.18
C GLY A 192 16.97 -17.72 0.40
N TYR A 193 17.93 -17.49 -0.50
CA TYR A 193 18.59 -18.56 -1.25
C TYR A 193 20.02 -18.76 -0.75
N THR A 194 20.41 -20.00 -0.55
CA THR A 194 21.72 -20.38 -0.02
C THR A 194 22.67 -20.82 -1.14
N SER A 195 23.98 -20.84 -0.84
CA SER A 195 24.99 -21.28 -1.81
C SER A 195 24.87 -22.78 -2.16
N GLN A 196 24.21 -23.56 -1.29
CA GLN A 196 23.95 -24.99 -1.52
C GLN A 196 22.78 -25.26 -2.49
N GLN A 197 22.31 -24.25 -3.23
CA GLN A 197 21.13 -24.34 -4.11
C GLN A 197 19.86 -24.76 -3.35
N ASP A 198 19.73 -24.29 -2.11
CA ASP A 198 18.56 -24.48 -1.26
C ASP A 198 17.96 -23.12 -0.86
N PHE A 199 16.83 -23.13 -0.17
CA PHE A 199 16.15 -21.93 0.29
C PHE A 199 15.75 -22.00 1.76
N THR A 200 15.52 -20.84 2.37
CA THR A 200 15.12 -20.70 3.77
C THR A 200 14.07 -19.62 3.90
N ILE A 201 13.03 -19.87 4.71
CA ILE A 201 11.96 -18.90 4.97
C ILE A 201 12.36 -17.99 6.14
N ASN A 202 12.14 -16.68 5.94
CA ASN A 202 12.51 -15.59 6.84
C ASN A 202 13.94 -15.72 7.40
N PRO A 203 14.95 -15.73 6.52
CA PRO A 203 16.35 -15.80 6.94
C PRO A 203 16.72 -14.56 7.77
N SER A 204 17.50 -14.76 8.83
CA SER A 204 18.16 -13.68 9.55
C SER A 204 19.05 -12.85 8.62
N ARG A 205 19.34 -11.60 8.99
CA ARG A 205 20.25 -10.73 8.23
C ARG A 205 21.60 -11.37 7.97
N ARG A 206 22.14 -12.11 8.93
CA ARG A 206 23.41 -12.82 8.79
C ARG A 206 23.32 -13.92 7.72
N GLN A 207 22.23 -14.69 7.70
CA GLN A 207 21.97 -15.69 6.67
C GLN A 207 21.79 -15.03 5.30
N GLN A 208 21.11 -13.88 5.22
CA GLN A 208 20.96 -13.13 3.97
C GLN A 208 22.30 -12.65 3.40
N GLN A 209 23.19 -12.12 4.23
CA GLN A 209 24.52 -11.65 3.82
C GLN A 209 25.41 -12.78 3.29
N GLN A 210 25.27 -13.99 3.85
CA GLN A 210 26.02 -15.19 3.43
C GLN A 210 25.39 -15.87 2.21
N GLY A 211 24.13 -15.58 1.91
CA GLY A 211 23.35 -16.20 0.86
C GLY A 211 23.64 -15.68 -0.56
N LEU A 212 22.88 -16.24 -1.50
CA LEU A 212 22.83 -15.79 -2.89
C LEU A 212 21.87 -14.61 -3.08
N GLY A 213 20.95 -14.37 -2.15
CA GLY A 213 20.01 -13.26 -2.18
C GLY A 213 18.68 -13.64 -1.56
N SER A 214 17.69 -12.77 -1.66
CA SER A 214 16.37 -13.01 -1.10
C SER A 214 15.24 -12.33 -1.86
N VAL A 215 14.05 -12.91 -1.79
CA VAL A 215 12.82 -12.41 -2.41
C VAL A 215 11.71 -12.36 -1.37
N ILE A 216 11.09 -11.19 -1.23
CA ILE A 216 9.86 -11.01 -0.47
C ILE A 216 8.70 -11.50 -1.35
N VAL A 217 7.90 -12.41 -0.79
CA VAL A 217 6.72 -12.98 -1.42
C VAL A 217 5.51 -12.59 -0.59
N THR A 218 4.48 -12.09 -1.26
CA THR A 218 3.19 -11.81 -0.63
C THR A 218 2.07 -12.56 -1.32
N SER A 219 1.15 -13.09 -0.52
CA SER A 219 0.00 -13.85 -1.02
C SER A 219 -1.24 -13.60 -0.18
N ASP A 220 -2.39 -13.88 -0.78
CA ASP A 220 -3.63 -13.99 -0.03
C ASP A 220 -3.81 -15.39 0.59
N GLU A 221 -4.93 -15.58 1.28
CA GLU A 221 -5.31 -16.85 1.92
C GLU A 221 -5.51 -18.02 0.94
N ASN A 222 -5.72 -17.73 -0.35
CA ASN A 222 -5.96 -18.72 -1.41
C ASN A 222 -4.70 -19.01 -2.23
N GLU A 223 -3.52 -18.66 -1.70
CA GLU A 223 -2.22 -18.85 -2.36
C GLU A 223 -2.05 -18.04 -3.66
N ASN A 224 -2.87 -16.99 -3.87
CA ASN A 224 -2.64 -16.09 -5.00
C ASN A 224 -1.51 -15.12 -4.67
N VAL A 225 -0.43 -15.16 -5.47
CA VAL A 225 0.70 -14.23 -5.34
C VAL A 225 0.27 -12.84 -5.77
N LEU A 226 0.45 -11.86 -4.89
CA LEU A 226 0.09 -10.45 -5.15
C LEU A 226 1.31 -9.63 -5.56
N MET A 227 2.46 -9.89 -4.92
CA MET A 227 3.68 -9.12 -5.13
C MET A 227 4.91 -9.97 -4.83
N LEU A 228 5.92 -9.83 -5.69
CA LEU A 228 7.27 -10.36 -5.55
C LEU A 228 8.24 -9.18 -5.68
N GLU A 229 9.19 -9.07 -4.75
CA GLU A 229 10.28 -8.09 -4.80
C GLU A 229 11.54 -8.72 -4.22
N GLY A 230 12.66 -8.62 -4.91
CA GLY A 230 13.89 -9.21 -4.38
C GLY A 230 15.09 -9.03 -5.27
N GLU A 231 16.21 -9.47 -4.74
CA GLU A 231 17.51 -9.49 -5.41
C GLU A 231 18.14 -10.86 -5.19
N THR A 232 18.64 -11.45 -6.27
CA THR A 232 19.44 -12.67 -6.20
C THR A 232 20.64 -12.55 -7.13
N LYS A 233 21.74 -13.19 -6.73
CA LYS A 233 22.80 -13.63 -7.63
C LYS A 233 22.24 -14.74 -8.54
N ILE A 234 23.12 -15.55 -9.10
CA ILE A 234 22.75 -16.69 -9.95
C ILE A 234 22.21 -17.82 -9.07
N VAL A 235 20.95 -18.18 -9.26
CA VAL A 235 20.25 -19.29 -8.58
C VAL A 235 19.63 -20.18 -9.64
N ASP A 236 19.63 -21.50 -9.43
CA ASP A 236 18.95 -22.42 -10.35
C ASP A 236 17.44 -22.14 -10.42
N TYR A 237 16.87 -22.25 -11.62
CA TYR A 237 15.47 -21.94 -11.86
C TYR A 237 14.52 -22.82 -11.02
N ARG A 238 14.83 -24.11 -10.84
CA ARG A 238 13.96 -25.02 -10.07
C ARG A 238 14.01 -24.68 -8.60
N THR A 239 15.19 -24.44 -8.04
CA THR A 239 15.35 -23.99 -6.65
C THR A 239 14.61 -22.66 -6.43
N PHE A 240 14.73 -21.72 -7.37
CA PHE A 240 14.04 -20.43 -7.29
C PHE A 240 12.52 -20.60 -7.24
N ILE A 241 11.93 -21.32 -8.21
CA ILE A 241 10.47 -21.53 -8.23
C ILE A 241 9.99 -22.31 -7.00
N ASN A 242 10.71 -23.35 -6.57
CA ASN A 242 10.35 -24.11 -5.37
C ASN A 242 10.35 -23.21 -4.11
N GLY A 243 11.34 -22.33 -3.98
CA GLY A 243 11.41 -21.37 -2.89
C GLY A 243 10.25 -20.38 -2.91
N ILE A 244 9.88 -19.85 -4.08
CA ILE A 244 8.71 -18.97 -4.23
C ILE A 244 7.42 -19.71 -3.85
N MET A 245 7.21 -20.94 -4.35
CA MET A 245 6.01 -21.73 -4.02
C MET A 245 5.89 -22.01 -2.52
N GLU A 246 6.98 -22.37 -1.86
CA GLU A 246 6.98 -22.59 -0.42
C GLU A 246 6.76 -21.28 0.35
N GLY A 247 7.36 -20.18 -0.12
CA GLY A 247 7.09 -18.85 0.39
C GLY A 247 5.61 -18.47 0.30
N THR A 248 4.96 -18.74 -0.84
CA THR A 248 3.53 -18.50 -1.04
C THR A 248 2.66 -19.29 -0.06
N ARG A 249 2.96 -20.56 0.18
CA ARG A 249 2.21 -21.39 1.17
C ARG A 249 2.33 -20.83 2.58
N ASN A 250 3.54 -20.44 2.99
CA ASN A 250 3.78 -19.86 4.32
C ASN A 250 3.11 -18.49 4.46
N ALA A 251 3.18 -17.64 3.43
CA ALA A 251 2.46 -16.37 3.39
C ALA A 251 0.93 -16.58 3.46
N ALA A 252 0.36 -17.56 2.75
CA ALA A 252 -1.06 -17.88 2.81
C ALA A 252 -1.49 -18.38 4.20
N LYS A 253 -0.63 -19.16 4.89
CA LYS A 253 -0.84 -19.55 6.30
C LYS A 253 -0.91 -18.32 7.20
N ILE A 254 0.02 -17.38 7.06
CA ILE A 254 0.01 -16.12 7.83
C ILE A 254 -1.26 -15.32 7.54
N ALA A 255 -1.67 -15.22 6.27
CA ALA A 255 -2.91 -14.54 5.88
C ALA A 255 -4.14 -15.16 6.59
N ARG A 256 -4.27 -16.49 6.58
CA ARG A 256 -5.37 -17.20 7.24
C ARG A 256 -5.42 -16.95 8.76
N GLU A 257 -4.27 -16.95 9.42
CA GLU A 257 -4.18 -16.63 10.85
C GLU A 257 -4.56 -15.16 11.13
N ILE A 258 -4.08 -14.22 10.32
CA ILE A 258 -4.50 -12.80 10.41
C ILE A 258 -6.01 -12.64 10.19
N GLY A 259 -6.63 -13.49 9.36
CA GLY A 259 -8.07 -13.50 9.13
C GLY A 259 -8.90 -13.64 10.41
N GLN A 260 -8.36 -14.28 11.45
CA GLN A 260 -9.03 -14.40 12.76
C GLN A 260 -9.15 -13.06 13.50
N LEU A 261 -8.32 -12.06 13.14
CA LEU A 261 -8.34 -10.71 13.68
C LEU A 261 -9.36 -9.80 13.00
N THR A 262 -10.08 -10.32 12.00
CA THR A 262 -11.03 -9.54 11.21
C THR A 262 -12.11 -8.95 12.10
N SER A 263 -12.24 -7.62 12.07
CA SER A 263 -13.24 -6.93 12.88
C SER A 263 -14.64 -7.24 12.37
N PRO A 264 -15.59 -7.62 13.25
CA PRO A 264 -16.99 -7.77 12.87
C PRO A 264 -17.67 -6.41 12.58
N ARG A 265 -16.97 -5.29 12.83
CA ARG A 265 -17.47 -3.92 12.65
C ARG A 265 -16.90 -3.24 11.42
N LYS A 266 -16.52 -3.99 10.37
CA LYS A 266 -16.09 -3.37 9.11
C LYS A 266 -17.21 -2.47 8.60
N ARG A 267 -16.86 -1.24 8.21
CA ARG A 267 -17.77 -0.36 7.47
C ARG A 267 -18.19 -1.11 6.23
N VAL A 268 -19.49 -1.20 6.01
CA VAL A 268 -20.00 -1.69 4.74
C VAL A 268 -19.58 -0.67 3.70
N HIS A 269 -18.72 -1.08 2.77
CA HIS A 269 -18.60 -0.36 1.51
C HIS A 269 -19.85 -0.68 0.73
N THR A 270 -20.92 0.05 1.05
CA THR A 270 -22.11 0.04 0.23
C THR A 270 -21.70 0.76 -1.04
N LEU A 271 -21.22 -0.01 -2.02
CA LEU A 271 -21.41 0.38 -3.40
C LEU A 271 -22.90 0.69 -3.50
N THR A 272 -23.25 1.95 -3.66
CA THR A 272 -24.61 2.26 -4.08
C THR A 272 -24.77 1.44 -5.36
N GLN A 273 -25.81 0.62 -5.47
CA GLN A 273 -26.05 -0.24 -6.64
C GLN A 273 -26.10 0.54 -7.99
N GLN A 274 -25.92 1.86 -7.94
CA GLN A 274 -25.83 2.82 -9.03
C GLN A 274 -24.38 3.19 -9.43
N ASP A 275 -23.33 2.62 -8.85
CA ASP A 275 -21.95 3.14 -9.04
C ASP A 275 -21.26 2.69 -10.34
N GLY A 276 -21.66 1.56 -10.92
CA GLY A 276 -21.19 1.11 -12.23
C GLY A 276 -22.08 1.59 -13.39
N PRO A 277 -21.55 1.78 -14.61
CA PRO A 277 -22.37 2.03 -15.78
C PRO A 277 -23.34 0.85 -16.03
N SER A 278 -24.56 1.15 -16.47
CA SER A 278 -25.56 0.12 -16.76
C SER A 278 -25.08 -0.81 -17.88
N LYS A 279 -25.52 -2.08 -17.86
CA LYS A 279 -25.17 -3.05 -18.90
C LYS A 279 -25.62 -2.56 -20.29
N ASP A 280 -26.77 -1.91 -20.35
CA ASP A 280 -27.31 -1.36 -21.59
C ASP A 280 -26.42 -0.24 -22.14
N LEU A 281 -25.90 0.64 -21.27
CA LEU A 281 -24.95 1.68 -21.65
C LEU A 281 -23.64 1.07 -22.16
N LEU A 282 -23.14 0.01 -21.51
CA LEU A 282 -21.93 -0.68 -21.96
C LEU A 282 -22.12 -1.31 -23.35
N GLN A 283 -23.27 -1.93 -23.61
CA GLN A 283 -23.60 -2.52 -24.92
C GLN A 283 -23.74 -1.45 -26.01
N GLU A 284 -24.41 -0.33 -25.70
CA GLU A 284 -24.52 0.80 -26.62
C GLU A 284 -23.14 1.36 -26.98
N ILE A 285 -22.29 1.61 -25.97
CA ILE A 285 -20.91 2.08 -26.19
C ILE A 285 -20.12 1.07 -27.01
N GLU A 286 -20.24 -0.23 -26.72
CA GLU A 286 -19.58 -1.29 -27.47
C GLU A 286 -20.00 -1.28 -28.95
N SER A 287 -21.28 -1.02 -29.26
CA SER A 287 -21.76 -0.91 -30.63
C SER A 287 -21.22 0.33 -31.38
N ILE A 288 -21.05 1.46 -30.69
CA ILE A 288 -20.61 2.73 -31.30
C ILE A 288 -19.08 2.82 -31.41
N HIS A 289 -18.39 2.29 -30.41
CA HIS A 289 -16.95 2.45 -30.18
C HIS A 289 -16.13 1.22 -30.58
N GLY A 290 -16.73 0.04 -30.51
CA GLY A 290 -16.03 -1.24 -30.62
C GLY A 290 -15.26 -1.42 -31.91
N GLU A 291 -15.91 -1.19 -33.05
CA GLU A 291 -15.28 -1.34 -34.38
C GLU A 291 -14.10 -0.36 -34.56
N LYS A 292 -14.26 0.89 -34.10
CA LYS A 292 -13.19 1.91 -34.20
C LYS A 292 -11.98 1.53 -33.36
N VAL A 293 -12.21 1.09 -32.13
CA VAL A 293 -11.13 0.65 -31.24
C VAL A 293 -10.45 -0.59 -31.80
N LEU A 294 -11.22 -1.57 -32.28
CA LEU A 294 -10.65 -2.79 -32.84
C LEU A 294 -9.81 -2.51 -34.10
N ALA A 295 -10.27 -1.61 -34.97
CA ALA A 295 -9.50 -1.16 -36.14
C ALA A 295 -8.14 -0.57 -35.70
N VAL A 296 -8.12 0.29 -34.69
CA VAL A 296 -6.88 0.88 -34.15
C VAL A 296 -5.99 -0.17 -33.46
N LEU A 297 -6.57 -1.17 -32.78
CA LEU A 297 -5.81 -2.21 -32.07
C LEU A 297 -5.24 -3.29 -33.00
N THR A 298 -5.86 -3.52 -34.15
CA THR A 298 -5.42 -4.50 -35.15
C THR A 298 -4.46 -3.93 -36.17
N ASP A 299 -4.42 -2.60 -36.33
CA ASP A 299 -3.46 -1.92 -37.18
C ASP A 299 -2.06 -1.87 -36.54
N SER A 300 -1.18 -2.74 -37.02
CA SER A 300 0.22 -2.80 -36.61
C SER A 300 1.09 -1.62 -37.10
N SER A 301 0.59 -0.77 -38.00
CA SER A 301 1.33 0.40 -38.48
C SER A 301 1.44 1.51 -37.42
N HIS A 302 0.56 1.48 -36.41
CA HIS A 302 0.56 2.46 -35.34
C HIS A 302 1.77 2.35 -34.42
N ASP A 303 2.45 3.47 -34.21
CA ASP A 303 3.37 3.69 -33.08
C ASP A 303 2.60 4.03 -31.78
N LYS A 304 3.29 4.18 -30.64
CA LYS A 304 2.60 4.50 -29.37
C LYS A 304 1.82 5.81 -29.45
N ILE A 305 2.38 6.85 -30.06
CA ILE A 305 1.80 8.21 -30.06
C ILE A 305 0.59 8.27 -30.98
N SER A 306 0.70 7.74 -32.20
CA SER A 306 -0.39 7.66 -33.16
C SER A 306 -1.52 6.78 -32.66
N ARG A 307 -1.22 5.65 -31.99
CA ARG A 307 -2.25 4.81 -31.35
C ARG A 307 -2.96 5.54 -30.22
N ASP A 308 -2.21 6.17 -29.32
CA ASP A 308 -2.79 6.97 -28.22
C ASP A 308 -3.68 8.09 -28.77
N THR A 309 -3.27 8.73 -29.88
CA THR A 309 -4.04 9.77 -30.56
C THR A 309 -5.29 9.21 -31.24
N ALA A 310 -5.19 8.08 -31.93
CA ALA A 310 -6.31 7.42 -32.59
C ALA A 310 -7.36 6.94 -31.57
N LEU A 311 -6.93 6.35 -30.45
CA LEU A 311 -7.82 5.97 -29.34
C LEU A 311 -8.47 7.20 -28.69
N LYS A 312 -7.72 8.28 -28.47
CA LYS A 312 -8.28 9.56 -27.97
C LYS A 312 -9.33 10.13 -28.93
N ASN A 313 -9.07 10.10 -30.23
CA ASN A 313 -10.01 10.58 -31.24
C ASN A 313 -11.26 9.71 -31.32
N ALA A 314 -11.10 8.38 -31.25
CA ALA A 314 -12.23 7.46 -31.18
C ALA A 314 -13.07 7.75 -29.93
N ARG A 315 -12.42 7.94 -28.78
CA ARG A 315 -13.07 8.27 -27.51
C ARG A 315 -13.82 9.59 -27.56
N TYR A 316 -13.20 10.65 -28.10
CA TYR A 316 -13.85 11.94 -28.30
C TYR A 316 -15.10 11.80 -29.18
N THR A 317 -14.97 11.12 -30.32
CA THR A 317 -16.10 10.91 -31.25
C THR A 317 -17.25 10.15 -30.59
N THR A 318 -16.94 9.12 -29.80
CA THR A 318 -17.94 8.34 -29.08
C THR A 318 -18.64 9.19 -28.01
N LEU A 319 -17.88 9.98 -27.24
CA LEU A 319 -18.45 10.89 -26.25
C LEU A 319 -19.33 11.97 -26.88
N THR A 320 -18.92 12.56 -28.01
CA THR A 320 -19.74 13.54 -28.73
C THR A 320 -21.06 12.93 -29.20
N LYS A 321 -21.04 11.71 -29.77
CA LYS A 321 -22.26 11.00 -30.16
C LYS A 321 -23.19 10.69 -28.98
N LEU A 322 -22.63 10.32 -27.84
CA LEU A 322 -23.41 10.10 -26.62
C LEU A 322 -24.00 11.40 -26.06
N GLN A 323 -23.37 12.56 -26.32
CA GLN A 323 -23.89 13.87 -25.95
C GLN A 323 -25.04 14.35 -26.85
N GLU A 324 -25.12 13.88 -28.10
CA GLU A 324 -26.23 14.18 -29.01
C GLU A 324 -27.58 13.61 -28.51
N ASN A 325 -27.54 12.51 -27.74
CA ASN A 325 -28.68 11.95 -27.02
C ASN A 325 -28.45 12.09 -25.49
N PRO A 326 -28.63 13.30 -24.93
CA PRO A 326 -28.26 13.58 -23.55
C PRO A 326 -29.09 12.72 -22.58
N ARG A 327 -28.39 11.98 -21.72
CA ARG A 327 -28.94 11.21 -20.61
C ARG A 327 -28.76 12.01 -19.31
N PRO A 328 -29.76 12.79 -18.86
CA PRO A 328 -29.64 13.61 -17.66
C PRO A 328 -29.44 12.80 -16.37
N ASP A 329 -29.73 11.50 -16.43
CA ASP A 329 -29.54 10.50 -15.37
C ASP A 329 -28.09 10.02 -15.21
N VAL A 330 -27.22 10.24 -16.21
CA VAL A 330 -25.82 9.76 -16.18
C VAL A 330 -24.84 10.93 -16.10
N PRO A 331 -24.09 11.08 -14.99
CA PRO A 331 -23.02 12.07 -14.90
C PRO A 331 -21.95 11.87 -15.98
N PRO A 332 -21.35 12.95 -16.54
CA PRO A 332 -20.32 12.85 -17.57
C PRO A 332 -19.14 11.94 -17.20
N GLN A 333 -18.72 11.94 -15.93
CA GLN A 333 -17.65 11.08 -15.43
C GLN A 333 -17.95 9.59 -15.62
N LYS A 334 -19.20 9.17 -15.35
CA LYS A 334 -19.61 7.76 -15.55
C LYS A 334 -19.57 7.34 -17.01
N LEU A 335 -19.78 8.27 -17.95
CA LEU A 335 -19.63 7.98 -19.39
C LEU A 335 -18.16 7.73 -19.73
N HIS A 336 -17.24 8.53 -19.19
CA HIS A 336 -15.80 8.29 -19.36
C HIS A 336 -15.40 6.92 -18.79
N ASP A 337 -15.87 6.56 -17.61
CA ASP A 337 -15.56 5.26 -16.98
C ASP A 337 -16.12 4.09 -17.81
N ALA A 338 -17.34 4.23 -18.33
CA ALA A 338 -17.96 3.23 -19.20
C ALA A 338 -17.14 2.99 -20.47
N VAL A 339 -16.66 4.06 -21.12
CA VAL A 339 -15.77 3.94 -22.29
C VAL A 339 -14.46 3.24 -21.91
N SER A 340 -13.84 3.60 -20.78
CA SER A 340 -12.62 2.92 -20.28
C SER A 340 -12.84 1.43 -20.04
N ILE A 341 -14.00 1.04 -19.50
CA ILE A 341 -14.35 -0.37 -19.24
C ILE A 341 -14.46 -1.14 -20.56
N VAL A 342 -15.15 -0.57 -21.56
CA VAL A 342 -15.29 -1.17 -22.89
C VAL A 342 -13.92 -1.28 -23.58
N GLU A 343 -13.11 -0.23 -23.57
CA GLU A 343 -11.74 -0.25 -24.13
C GLU A 343 -10.89 -1.36 -23.49
N LYS A 344 -10.92 -1.48 -22.15
CA LYS A 344 -10.19 -2.54 -21.43
C LYS A 344 -10.68 -3.94 -21.80
N LYS A 345 -12.00 -4.12 -21.98
CA LYS A 345 -12.59 -5.38 -22.43
C LYS A 345 -12.12 -5.75 -23.83
N LEU A 346 -12.22 -4.81 -24.78
CA LEU A 346 -11.85 -5.02 -26.19
C LEU A 346 -10.35 -5.34 -26.36
N ILE A 347 -9.47 -4.63 -25.64
CA ILE A 347 -8.02 -4.93 -25.65
C ILE A 347 -7.76 -6.36 -25.18
N ARG A 348 -8.43 -6.79 -24.10
CA ARG A 348 -8.25 -8.16 -23.58
C ARG A 348 -8.77 -9.21 -24.56
N GLN A 349 -9.94 -9.00 -25.14
CA GLN A 349 -10.52 -9.91 -26.14
C GLN A 349 -9.63 -10.03 -27.37
N GLN A 350 -9.19 -8.90 -27.94
CA GLN A 350 -8.31 -8.90 -29.11
C GLN A 350 -7.04 -9.73 -28.87
N ILE A 351 -6.39 -9.57 -27.71
CA ILE A 351 -5.17 -10.34 -27.38
C ILE A 351 -5.48 -11.84 -27.22
N LEU A 352 -6.59 -12.19 -26.57
CA LEU A 352 -6.97 -13.59 -26.33
C LEU A 352 -7.38 -14.30 -27.63
N ASP A 353 -8.18 -13.65 -28.47
CA ASP A 353 -8.76 -14.24 -29.67
C ASP A 353 -7.72 -14.35 -30.81
N SER A 354 -6.90 -13.31 -30.98
CA SER A 354 -5.92 -13.26 -32.07
C SER A 354 -4.55 -13.82 -31.69
N SER A 355 -4.26 -14.00 -30.39
CA SER A 355 -2.92 -14.29 -29.86
C SER A 355 -1.83 -13.32 -30.35
N LYS A 356 -2.24 -12.11 -30.76
CA LYS A 356 -1.37 -11.04 -31.22
C LYS A 356 -1.54 -9.81 -30.36
N ARG A 357 -0.44 -9.10 -30.16
CA ARG A 357 -0.41 -7.83 -29.43
C ARG A 357 -0.82 -6.69 -30.35
N CYS A 358 -1.15 -5.53 -29.77
CA CYS A 358 -1.54 -4.31 -30.49
C CYS A 358 -0.46 -3.71 -31.40
N ASP A 359 0.78 -4.21 -31.34
CA ASP A 359 1.88 -3.86 -32.23
C ASP A 359 2.21 -4.98 -33.24
N GLY A 360 1.29 -5.94 -33.42
CA GLY A 360 1.40 -7.03 -34.38
C GLY A 360 2.24 -8.23 -33.93
N ARG A 361 2.98 -8.10 -32.83
CA ARG A 361 3.88 -9.14 -32.31
C ARG A 361 3.13 -10.34 -31.73
N LEU A 362 3.77 -11.50 -31.81
CA LEU A 362 3.34 -12.70 -31.07
C LEU A 362 3.55 -12.51 -29.55
N LEU A 363 2.93 -13.37 -28.74
CA LEU A 363 3.01 -13.28 -27.28
C LEU A 363 4.44 -13.43 -26.74
N GLU A 364 5.26 -14.28 -27.38
CA GLU A 364 6.64 -14.58 -26.99
C GLU A 364 7.68 -13.68 -27.66
N GLU A 365 7.26 -12.90 -28.66
CA GLU A 365 8.17 -12.10 -29.47
C GLU A 365 8.62 -10.83 -28.73
N VAL A 366 9.94 -10.63 -28.66
CA VAL A 366 10.56 -9.46 -28.04
C VAL A 366 10.66 -8.33 -29.07
N ARG A 367 10.48 -7.07 -28.63
CA ARG A 367 10.67 -5.88 -29.48
C ARG A 367 12.11 -5.82 -30.02
N PRO A 368 12.35 -5.21 -31.20
CA PRO A 368 13.70 -4.99 -31.71
C PRO A 368 14.61 -4.33 -30.68
N ILE A 369 15.83 -4.86 -30.55
CA ILE A 369 16.83 -4.38 -29.59
C ILE A 369 17.99 -3.77 -30.38
N SER A 370 18.42 -2.58 -29.99
CA SER A 370 19.65 -1.96 -30.46
C SER A 370 20.44 -1.43 -29.27
N SER A 371 21.75 -1.62 -29.31
CA SER A 371 22.67 -1.17 -28.27
C SER A 371 23.87 -0.47 -28.89
N SER A 372 24.27 0.64 -28.30
CA SER A 372 25.48 1.37 -28.66
C SER A 372 26.27 1.71 -27.40
N VAL A 373 27.60 1.71 -27.49
CA VAL A 373 28.52 2.03 -26.40
C VAL A 373 29.52 3.08 -26.85
N GLY A 374 30.09 3.83 -25.91
CA GLY A 374 31.08 4.87 -26.21
C GLY A 374 30.50 6.07 -26.94
N LEU A 375 29.29 6.51 -26.57
CA LEU A 375 28.61 7.64 -27.20
C LEU A 375 29.33 8.98 -26.96
N TYR A 376 29.95 9.14 -25.79
CA TYR A 376 30.58 10.38 -25.37
C TYR A 376 31.99 10.12 -24.87
N ALA A 377 32.98 10.69 -25.58
CA ALA A 377 34.40 10.52 -25.28
C ALA A 377 34.83 11.01 -23.88
N PRO A 378 34.26 12.09 -23.29
CA PRO A 378 34.68 12.52 -21.95
C PRO A 378 34.20 11.62 -20.80
N LEU A 379 33.19 10.77 -21.01
CA LEU A 379 32.66 9.90 -19.96
C LEU A 379 33.49 8.61 -19.85
N HIS A 380 33.71 8.11 -18.63
CA HIS A 380 34.41 6.84 -18.44
C HIS A 380 33.70 5.67 -19.15
N GLY A 381 32.37 5.68 -19.13
CA GLY A 381 31.56 4.77 -19.93
C GLY A 381 30.22 5.40 -20.27
N SER A 382 29.73 5.15 -21.48
CA SER A 382 28.39 5.52 -21.92
C SER A 382 27.78 4.42 -22.77
N ALA A 383 26.49 4.17 -22.59
CA ALA A 383 25.74 3.18 -23.34
C ALA A 383 24.32 3.67 -23.62
N LEU A 384 23.83 3.41 -24.83
CA LEU A 384 22.45 3.65 -25.23
C LEU A 384 21.82 2.30 -25.51
N PHE A 385 20.86 1.93 -24.68
CA PHE A 385 20.07 0.72 -24.86
C PHE A 385 18.67 1.09 -25.33
N GLN A 386 18.21 0.48 -26.41
CA GLN A 386 16.87 0.68 -26.93
C GLN A 386 16.19 -0.66 -27.19
N ARG A 387 14.95 -0.77 -26.72
CA ARG A 387 14.06 -1.92 -26.94
C ARG A 387 12.72 -1.40 -27.47
N GLY A 388 12.53 -1.49 -28.78
CA GLY A 388 11.44 -0.85 -29.52
C GLY A 388 11.43 0.66 -29.30
N GLN A 389 10.35 1.19 -28.73
CA GLN A 389 10.17 2.61 -28.43
C GLN A 389 10.63 3.01 -27.01
N THR A 390 11.22 2.09 -26.25
CA THR A 390 11.79 2.39 -24.93
C THR A 390 13.29 2.55 -25.08
N GLN A 391 13.84 3.69 -24.70
CA GLN A 391 15.26 4.01 -24.79
C GLN A 391 15.80 4.46 -23.44
N VAL A 392 17.01 4.03 -23.10
CA VAL A 392 17.71 4.39 -21.86
C VAL A 392 19.16 4.74 -22.19
N LEU A 393 19.59 5.94 -21.78
CA LEU A 393 21.00 6.34 -21.80
C LEU A 393 21.58 6.08 -20.40
N CYS A 394 22.64 5.28 -20.34
CA CYS A 394 23.37 4.96 -19.13
C CYS A 394 24.80 5.52 -19.22
N SER A 395 25.33 5.98 -18.09
CA SER A 395 26.73 6.39 -17.95
C SER A 395 27.36 5.68 -16.75
N VAL A 396 28.66 5.39 -16.85
CA VAL A 396 29.47 4.85 -15.76
C VAL A 396 30.53 5.89 -15.41
N THR A 397 30.74 6.11 -14.12
CA THR A 397 31.74 7.05 -13.60
C THR A 397 32.55 6.39 -12.50
N PHE A 398 33.87 6.43 -12.62
CA PHE A 398 34.78 6.05 -11.55
C PHE A 398 35.19 7.29 -10.75
N ASP A 399 35.36 7.11 -9.45
CA ASP A 399 35.89 8.13 -8.54
C ASP A 399 36.64 7.42 -7.40
N SER A 400 37.32 8.19 -6.58
CA SER A 400 38.02 7.74 -5.38
C SER A 400 37.05 7.14 -4.35
N LEU A 401 37.58 6.30 -3.45
CA LEU A 401 36.82 5.76 -2.31
C LEU A 401 36.22 6.85 -1.42
N GLN A 402 36.76 8.08 -1.43
CA GLN A 402 36.22 9.19 -0.65
C GLN A 402 34.84 9.65 -1.15
N ALA A 403 34.56 9.45 -2.44
CA ALA A 403 33.28 9.77 -3.07
C ALA A 403 32.20 8.69 -2.85
N SER A 404 32.54 7.56 -2.21
CA SER A 404 31.56 6.51 -1.90
C SER A 404 30.39 7.07 -1.09
N LEU A 405 29.17 6.62 -1.37
CA LEU A 405 28.00 6.96 -0.56
C LEU A 405 28.24 6.54 0.89
N LYS A 406 28.28 7.52 1.79
CA LYS A 406 28.40 7.28 3.24
C LYS A 406 26.99 7.21 3.81
N ALA A 407 26.48 5.99 3.94
CA ALA A 407 25.22 5.76 4.66
C ALA A 407 25.35 6.21 6.13
N ASP A 408 24.26 6.72 6.71
CA ASP A 408 24.23 7.05 8.15
C ASP A 408 24.55 5.77 8.94
N PRO A 409 25.44 5.82 9.95
CA PRO A 409 25.69 4.70 10.86
C PRO A 409 24.43 4.01 11.38
N ILE A 410 23.35 4.76 11.61
CA ILE A 410 22.07 4.18 12.03
C ILE A 410 21.49 3.31 10.93
N SER A 411 21.41 3.80 9.69
CA SER A 411 20.98 3.01 8.54
C SER A 411 21.82 1.74 8.46
N VAL A 412 23.15 1.83 8.42
CA VAL A 412 24.05 0.67 8.33
C VAL A 412 23.85 -0.37 9.43
N MET A 413 23.65 0.05 10.68
CA MET A 413 23.41 -0.89 11.80
C MET A 413 22.03 -1.53 11.73
N THR A 414 21.05 -0.77 11.24
CA THR A 414 19.67 -1.19 11.12
C THR A 414 19.36 -1.81 9.76
N GLY A 415 20.34 -1.92 8.86
CA GLY A 415 20.32 -2.46 7.50
C GLY A 415 20.50 -1.38 6.44
#